data_AF-A0A3D4B192-F1
#
_entry.id   AF-A0A3D4B192-F1
#
_cell.length_a   1.000
_cell.length_b   1.000
_cell.length_c   1.000
_cell.angle_alpha   90.00
_cell.angle_beta   90.00
_cell.angle_gamma   90.00
#
_symmetry.space_group_name_H-M   'P 1'
#
loop_
_entity.id
_entity.type
_entity.pdbx_description
1 polymer ?
#
loop_
_entity_poly.entity_id
_entity_poly.type
_entity_poly.pdbx_seq_one_letter_code
_entity_poly.pdbx_strand_id
1 'polypeptide(L)'
;KFVRWWLFGQTPELFEPVESARHMIAQVKAVREAVGNDVELVLDFHSRLDPRMAIQLCRELEPYHPHFIEDPIRTENPASYRTLARHVSLPIAAGEHWSSKWQFREVVDEELISIARPDITLIGGLTEAVKLAHMCETHYIDIIPHGPMGPISTAACNHLCFAVPNVAMG
;
A
#
# COMPACT_ATOMS: atom_id res chain seq x y z
N LYS A 1 -4.14 7.11 15.53
CA LYS A 1 -2.66 7.15 15.51
C LYS A 1 -2.21 5.97 14.65
N PHE A 2 -1.23 6.15 13.77
CA PHE A 2 -0.78 5.11 12.83
C PHE A 2 0.67 4.72 13.13
N VAL A 3 1.01 3.45 12.99
CA VAL A 3 2.39 2.95 13.07
C VAL A 3 2.69 2.22 11.77
N ARG A 4 3.70 2.70 11.02
CA ARG A 4 4.27 2.04 9.84
C ARG A 4 5.58 1.36 10.24
N TRP A 5 5.71 0.07 9.93
CA TRP A 5 6.87 -0.74 10.32
C TRP A 5 7.41 -1.54 9.13
N TRP A 6 8.74 -1.60 9.01
CA TRP A 6 9.47 -2.33 7.98
C TRP A 6 9.74 -3.76 8.48
N LEU A 7 9.08 -4.77 7.91
CA LEU A 7 8.96 -6.10 8.55
C LEU A 7 10.04 -7.12 8.11
N PHE A 8 11.03 -6.70 7.33
CA PHE A 8 12.07 -7.59 6.82
C PHE A 8 13.37 -7.42 7.60
N GLY A 9 13.58 -8.33 8.56
CA GLY A 9 14.89 -8.58 9.13
C GLY A 9 15.48 -9.85 8.54
N GLN A 10 16.63 -9.75 7.87
CA GLN A 10 17.82 -10.61 8.02
C GLN A 10 18.92 -10.21 7.00
N THR A 11 20.13 -10.75 7.21
CA THR A 11 21.46 -10.39 6.67
C THR A 11 21.52 -9.95 5.19
N PRO A 12 22.50 -9.08 4.81
CA PRO A 12 22.48 -8.30 3.55
C PRO A 12 22.41 -9.06 2.22
N GLU A 13 22.48 -10.39 2.22
CA GLU A 13 22.83 -11.16 1.02
C GLU A 13 21.70 -12.04 0.48
N LEU A 14 20.67 -12.41 1.25
CA LEU A 14 19.54 -13.21 0.73
C LEU A 14 18.21 -12.94 1.45
N PHE A 15 17.16 -12.68 0.68
CA PHE A 15 15.79 -12.58 1.17
C PHE A 15 15.11 -13.95 1.11
N GLU A 16 14.76 -14.52 2.27
CA GLU A 16 14.02 -15.78 2.37
C GLU A 16 12.53 -15.52 2.66
N PRO A 17 11.62 -15.71 1.67
CA PRO A 17 10.23 -15.24 1.79
C PRO A 17 9.42 -15.93 2.89
N VAL A 18 9.62 -17.24 3.11
CA VAL A 18 8.84 -18.03 4.08
C VAL A 18 9.23 -17.68 5.52
N GLU A 19 10.53 -17.55 5.78
CA GLU A 19 11.01 -17.14 7.10
C GLU A 19 10.59 -15.69 7.41
N SER A 20 10.72 -14.80 6.43
CA SER A 20 10.28 -13.41 6.53
C SER A 20 8.79 -13.29 6.85
N ALA A 21 7.93 -14.08 6.18
CA ALA A 21 6.50 -14.12 6.45
C ALA A 21 6.19 -14.56 7.90
N ARG A 22 6.88 -15.59 8.41
CA ARG A 22 6.71 -16.04 9.80
C ARG A 22 7.15 -14.99 10.80
N HIS A 23 8.27 -14.32 10.56
CA HIS A 23 8.74 -13.22 11.41
C HIS A 23 7.76 -12.05 11.41
N MET A 24 7.23 -11.69 10.24
CA MET A 24 6.23 -10.65 10.10
C MET A 24 4.97 -10.96 10.91
N ILE A 25 4.43 -12.18 10.83
CA ILE A 25 3.26 -12.58 11.62
C ILE A 25 3.53 -12.47 13.12
N ALA A 26 4.69 -12.96 13.58
CA ALA A 26 5.07 -12.89 14.98
C ALA A 26 5.21 -11.44 15.47
N GLN A 27 5.79 -10.56 14.64
CA GLN A 27 5.94 -9.14 14.96
C GLN A 27 4.59 -8.42 14.98
N VAL A 28 3.75 -8.61 13.97
CA VAL A 28 2.41 -8.01 13.90
C VAL A 28 1.56 -8.43 15.09
N LYS A 29 1.62 -9.71 15.47
CA LYS A 29 0.98 -10.21 16.70
C LYS A 29 1.46 -9.46 17.94
N ALA A 30 2.77 -9.40 18.16
CA ALA A 30 3.35 -8.74 19.32
C ALA A 30 3.01 -7.25 19.38
N VAL A 31 3.04 -6.56 18.22
CA VAL A 31 2.65 -5.15 18.12
C VAL A 31 1.18 -4.99 18.46
N ARG A 32 0.29 -5.78 17.86
CA ARG A 32 -1.16 -5.73 18.14
C ARG A 32 -1.47 -5.97 19.62
N GLU A 33 -0.84 -6.95 20.25
CA GLU A 33 -0.98 -7.22 21.68
C GLU A 33 -0.51 -6.05 22.55
N ALA A 34 0.55 -5.35 22.14
CA ALA A 34 1.09 -4.21 22.88
C ALA A 34 0.28 -2.92 22.72
N VAL A 35 -0.25 -2.63 21.53
CA VAL A 35 -0.92 -1.35 21.22
C VAL A 35 -2.45 -1.42 21.34
N GLY A 36 -3.03 -2.62 21.44
CA GLY A 36 -4.49 -2.81 21.48
C GLY A 36 -5.16 -2.51 20.13
N ASN A 37 -6.49 -2.43 20.11
CA ASN A 37 -7.27 -2.22 18.87
C ASN A 37 -7.49 -0.74 18.51
N ASP A 38 -7.09 0.21 19.38
CA ASP A 38 -7.28 1.65 19.14
C ASP A 38 -6.20 2.26 18.23
N VAL A 39 -5.18 1.49 17.87
CA VAL A 39 -4.08 1.88 16.98
C VAL A 39 -4.19 1.07 15.70
N GLU A 40 -4.26 1.77 14.57
CA GLU A 40 -4.30 1.15 13.25
C GLU A 40 -2.91 0.66 12.83
N LEU A 41 -2.86 -0.53 12.23
CA LEU A 41 -1.63 -1.15 11.74
C LEU A 41 -1.58 -1.11 10.22
N VAL A 42 -0.51 -0.56 9.66
CA VAL A 42 -0.24 -0.57 8.22
C VAL A 42 0.98 -1.43 7.96
N LEU A 43 0.84 -2.38 7.04
CA LEU A 43 1.84 -3.42 6.80
C LEU A 43 2.42 -3.27 5.39
N ASP A 44 3.74 -3.17 5.27
CA ASP A 44 4.40 -2.94 3.98
C ASP A 44 5.26 -4.13 3.54
N PHE A 45 4.95 -4.68 2.35
CA PHE A 45 5.55 -5.89 1.81
C PHE A 45 6.64 -5.60 0.77
N HIS A 46 6.77 -4.35 0.30
CA HIS A 46 7.79 -3.90 -0.66
C HIS A 46 7.85 -4.71 -1.96
N SER A 47 6.71 -5.17 -2.45
CA SER A 47 6.64 -5.95 -3.69
C SER A 47 7.51 -7.23 -3.69
N ARG A 48 7.86 -7.76 -2.51
CA ARG A 48 8.81 -8.90 -2.38
C ARG A 48 8.15 -10.27 -2.56
N LEU A 49 6.83 -10.34 -2.63
CA LEU A 49 6.09 -11.61 -2.72
C LEU A 49 5.52 -11.82 -4.11
N ASP A 50 5.32 -13.10 -4.45
CA ASP A 50 4.43 -13.48 -5.54
C ASP A 50 2.97 -13.51 -5.07
N PRO A 51 1.98 -13.55 -5.99
CA PRO A 51 0.56 -13.50 -5.61
C PRO A 51 0.12 -14.63 -4.67
N ARG A 52 0.66 -15.85 -4.80
CA ARG A 52 0.26 -16.97 -3.94
C ARG A 52 0.73 -16.74 -2.51
N MET A 53 1.99 -16.34 -2.36
CA MET A 53 2.57 -16.03 -1.05
C MET A 53 1.87 -14.84 -0.40
N ALA A 54 1.59 -13.79 -1.15
CA ALA A 54 0.86 -12.63 -0.66
C ALA A 54 -0.54 -13.02 -0.15
N ILE A 55 -1.31 -13.80 -0.91
CA ILE A 55 -2.64 -14.28 -0.48
C ILE A 55 -2.56 -15.08 0.82
N GLN A 56 -1.60 -16.00 0.92
CA GLN A 56 -1.42 -16.81 2.12
C GLN A 56 -1.10 -15.92 3.33
N LEU A 57 -0.12 -15.03 3.19
CA LEU A 57 0.30 -14.15 4.27
C LEU A 57 -0.84 -13.21 4.70
N CYS A 58 -1.61 -12.66 3.77
CA CYS A 58 -2.76 -11.82 4.09
C CYS A 58 -3.78 -12.57 4.95
N ARG A 59 -4.10 -13.82 4.61
CA ARG A 59 -5.01 -14.65 5.41
C ARG A 59 -4.50 -14.90 6.82
N GLU A 60 -3.19 -15.12 6.98
CA GLU A 60 -2.58 -15.30 8.30
C GLU A 60 -2.53 -14.00 9.13
N LEU A 61 -2.62 -12.84 8.46
CA LEU A 61 -2.62 -11.52 9.10
C LEU A 61 -4.02 -10.97 9.41
N GLU A 62 -5.09 -11.52 8.80
CA GLU A 62 -6.48 -11.12 9.03
C GLU A 62 -6.87 -11.01 10.52
N PRO A 63 -6.48 -11.95 11.42
CA PRO A 63 -6.84 -11.86 12.84
C PRO A 63 -6.27 -10.66 13.59
N TYR A 64 -5.28 -9.96 13.03
CA TYR A 64 -4.65 -8.79 13.65
C TYR A 64 -5.22 -7.47 13.14
N HIS A 65 -6.21 -7.51 12.25
CA HIS A 65 -6.94 -6.36 11.72
C HIS A 65 -6.02 -5.24 11.24
N PRO A 66 -5.13 -5.49 10.26
CA PRO A 66 -4.39 -4.40 9.63
C PRO A 66 -5.37 -3.50 8.87
N HIS A 67 -5.12 -2.20 8.92
CA HIS A 67 -5.90 -1.19 8.23
C HIS A 67 -5.78 -1.34 6.71
N PHE A 68 -4.57 -1.60 6.22
CA PHE A 68 -4.30 -2.03 4.85
C PHE A 68 -2.90 -2.65 4.73
N ILE A 69 -2.66 -3.29 3.58
CA ILE A 69 -1.35 -3.79 3.15
C ILE A 69 -0.80 -2.94 2.00
N GLU A 70 0.48 -2.60 2.05
CA GLU A 70 1.19 -1.83 1.03
C GLU A 70 1.98 -2.75 0.11
N ASP A 71 1.81 -2.52 -1.19
CA ASP A 71 2.60 -3.09 -2.29
C ASP A 71 2.84 -4.60 -2.12
N PRO A 72 1.77 -5.43 -2.04
CA PRO A 72 1.87 -6.84 -1.72
C PRO A 72 2.66 -7.65 -2.76
N ILE A 73 2.64 -7.19 -4.01
CA ILE A 73 3.32 -7.79 -5.15
C ILE A 73 3.85 -6.69 -6.07
N ARG A 74 4.77 -7.05 -6.97
CA ARG A 74 5.25 -6.15 -8.01
C ARG A 74 4.12 -5.66 -8.93
N THR A 75 4.35 -4.51 -9.54
CA THR A 75 3.31 -3.67 -10.17
C THR A 75 3.19 -3.84 -11.69
N GLU A 76 3.98 -4.71 -12.32
CA GLU A 76 4.05 -4.81 -13.79
C GLU A 76 2.84 -5.49 -14.43
N ASN A 77 2.07 -6.28 -13.66
CA ASN A 77 0.95 -7.04 -14.18
C ASN A 77 -0.34 -6.79 -13.37
N PRO A 78 -1.26 -5.94 -13.86
CA PRO A 78 -2.57 -5.71 -13.24
C PRO A 78 -3.42 -6.99 -13.08
N ALA A 79 -3.24 -8.00 -13.93
CA ALA A 79 -3.97 -9.27 -13.78
C ALA A 79 -3.59 -10.02 -12.49
N SER A 80 -2.39 -9.80 -11.97
CA SER A 80 -2.00 -10.33 -10.66
C SER A 80 -2.75 -9.63 -9.53
N TYR A 81 -2.97 -8.31 -9.63
CA TYR A 81 -3.81 -7.55 -8.69
C TYR A 81 -5.27 -8.02 -8.74
N ARG A 82 -5.80 -8.34 -9.93
CA ARG A 82 -7.13 -8.97 -10.08
C ARG A 82 -7.23 -10.31 -9.37
N THR A 83 -6.13 -11.07 -9.32
CA THR A 83 -6.08 -12.31 -8.55
C THR A 83 -6.06 -12.03 -7.05
N LEU A 84 -5.29 -11.05 -6.59
CA LEU A 84 -5.26 -10.64 -5.18
C LEU A 84 -6.62 -10.15 -4.69
N ALA A 85 -7.24 -9.20 -5.39
CA ALA A 85 -8.53 -8.60 -5.01
C ALA A 85 -9.66 -9.63 -4.84
N ARG A 86 -9.57 -10.79 -5.52
CA ARG A 86 -10.53 -11.90 -5.38
C ARG A 86 -10.31 -12.79 -4.16
N HIS A 87 -9.13 -12.77 -3.56
CA HIS A 87 -8.72 -13.73 -2.53
C HIS A 87 -8.23 -13.10 -1.23
N VAL A 88 -7.94 -11.79 -1.24
CA VAL A 88 -7.50 -11.02 -0.08
C VAL A 88 -8.68 -10.18 0.41
N SER A 89 -9.01 -10.29 1.69
CA SER A 89 -10.06 -9.49 2.33
C SER A 89 -9.54 -8.15 2.90
N LEU A 90 -8.23 -8.05 3.08
CA LEU A 90 -7.57 -6.85 3.60
C LEU A 90 -7.50 -5.76 2.51
N PRO A 91 -7.71 -4.48 2.86
CA PRO A 91 -7.56 -3.39 1.91
C PRO A 91 -6.15 -3.34 1.32
N ILE A 92 -6.06 -3.17 0.00
CA ILE A 92 -4.79 -3.14 -0.73
C ILE A 92 -4.45 -1.68 -1.07
N ALA A 93 -3.25 -1.26 -0.68
CA ALA A 93 -2.68 0.01 -1.08
C ALA A 93 -1.49 -0.21 -2.03
N ALA A 94 -1.48 0.48 -3.17
CA ALA A 94 -0.41 0.35 -4.15
C ALA A 94 -0.24 1.60 -5.02
N GLY A 95 0.93 1.72 -5.63
CA GLY A 95 1.15 2.64 -6.74
C GLY A 95 2.36 3.54 -6.65
N GLU A 96 3.24 3.31 -5.67
CA GLU A 96 4.49 4.07 -5.53
C GLU A 96 5.43 3.89 -6.73
N HIS A 97 5.24 2.82 -7.51
CA HIS A 97 6.01 2.48 -8.71
C HIS A 97 5.30 2.82 -10.03
N TRP A 98 4.08 3.36 -10.00
CA TRP A 98 3.34 3.72 -11.21
C TRP A 98 3.57 5.19 -11.59
N SER A 99 4.00 5.40 -12.82
CA SER A 99 4.18 6.70 -13.48
C SER A 99 2.95 7.00 -14.35
N SER A 100 2.31 8.15 -14.12
CA SER A 100 1.07 8.63 -14.76
C SER A 100 -0.23 7.90 -14.40
N LYS A 101 -1.36 8.62 -14.54
CA LYS A 101 -2.71 8.05 -14.35
C LYS A 101 -3.01 6.87 -15.28
N TRP A 102 -2.30 6.75 -16.41
CA TRP A 102 -2.50 5.67 -17.37
C TRP A 102 -2.10 4.31 -16.81
N GLN A 103 -1.07 4.26 -15.96
CA GLN A 103 -0.67 3.03 -15.28
C GLN A 103 -1.62 2.66 -14.14
N PHE A 104 -2.28 3.64 -13.53
CA PHE A 104 -3.32 3.42 -12.53
C PHE A 104 -4.68 3.02 -13.14
N ARG A 105 -4.95 3.39 -14.39
CA ARG A 105 -6.28 3.25 -15.01
C ARG A 105 -6.88 1.86 -14.81
N GLU A 106 -6.18 0.78 -15.17
CA GLU A 106 -6.75 -0.58 -15.08
C GLU A 106 -7.05 -0.99 -13.63
N VAL A 107 -6.18 -0.65 -12.68
CA VAL A 107 -6.39 -1.03 -11.27
C VAL A 107 -7.47 -0.21 -10.59
N VAL A 108 -7.76 1.00 -11.08
CA VAL A 108 -8.84 1.85 -10.59
C VAL A 108 -10.17 1.50 -11.25
N ASP A 109 -10.22 1.40 -12.58
CA ASP A 109 -11.43 1.08 -13.35
C ASP A 109 -12.02 -0.28 -12.92
N GLU A 110 -11.16 -1.22 -12.52
CA GLU A 110 -11.56 -2.54 -12.03
C GLU A 110 -11.57 -2.67 -10.50
N GLU A 111 -11.32 -1.58 -9.76
CA GLU A 111 -11.40 -1.54 -8.29
C GLU A 111 -10.50 -2.60 -7.61
N LEU A 112 -9.28 -2.78 -8.14
CA LEU A 112 -8.33 -3.81 -7.70
C LEU A 112 -7.55 -3.42 -6.44
N ILE A 113 -7.64 -2.16 -6.04
CA ILE A 113 -7.00 -1.58 -4.85
C ILE A 113 -8.01 -0.74 -4.10
N SER A 114 -7.82 -0.59 -2.79
CA SER A 114 -8.63 0.30 -1.95
C SER A 114 -7.98 1.67 -1.78
N ILE A 115 -6.65 1.74 -1.94
CA ILE A 115 -5.88 2.97 -1.73
C ILE A 115 -4.83 3.13 -2.85
N ALA A 116 -4.87 4.25 -3.55
CA ALA A 116 -3.84 4.63 -4.51
C ALA A 116 -2.70 5.40 -3.81
N ARG A 117 -1.45 5.01 -4.12
CA ARG A 117 -0.25 5.60 -3.50
C ARG A 117 0.68 6.28 -4.50
N PRO A 118 0.27 7.37 -5.18
CA PRO A 118 1.13 8.03 -6.16
C PRO A 118 2.34 8.67 -5.49
N ASP A 119 3.53 8.44 -6.05
CA ASP A 119 4.70 9.25 -5.75
C ASP A 119 4.70 10.49 -6.64
N ILE A 120 4.70 11.69 -6.04
CA ILE A 120 4.62 12.95 -6.79
C ILE A 120 5.80 13.12 -7.75
N THR A 121 6.96 12.59 -7.41
CA THR A 121 8.19 12.69 -8.21
C THR A 121 8.18 11.71 -9.39
N LEU A 122 7.31 10.71 -9.38
CA LEU A 122 7.18 9.69 -10.43
C LEU A 122 5.91 9.82 -11.27
N ILE A 123 4.77 10.15 -10.65
CA ILE A 123 3.47 10.19 -11.31
C ILE A 123 3.41 11.22 -12.44
N GLY A 124 4.26 12.24 -12.41
CA GLY A 124 4.23 13.38 -13.32
C GLY A 124 3.87 14.70 -12.65
N GLY A 125 4.06 14.79 -11.32
CA GLY A 125 3.82 16.00 -10.52
C GLY A 125 2.38 16.19 -10.07
N LEU A 126 2.13 17.33 -9.42
CA LEU A 126 0.86 17.67 -8.77
C LEU A 126 -0.35 17.61 -9.72
N THR A 127 -0.20 18.15 -10.94
CA THR A 127 -1.30 18.16 -11.93
C THR A 127 -1.77 16.76 -12.29
N GLU A 128 -0.85 15.81 -12.43
CA GLU A 128 -1.20 14.43 -12.75
C GLU A 128 -1.74 13.69 -11.53
N ALA A 129 -1.20 13.98 -10.33
CA ALA A 129 -1.68 13.43 -9.08
C ALA A 129 -3.12 13.85 -8.76
N VAL A 130 -3.51 15.11 -9.01
CA VAL A 130 -4.90 15.58 -8.84
C VAL A 130 -5.85 14.89 -9.82
N LYS A 131 -5.43 14.66 -11.07
CA LYS A 131 -6.24 13.89 -12.03
C LYS A 131 -6.46 12.46 -11.57
N LEU A 132 -5.42 11.83 -11.04
CA LEU A 132 -5.53 10.50 -10.44
C LEU A 132 -6.49 10.52 -9.24
N ALA A 133 -6.37 11.49 -8.34
CA ALA A 133 -7.24 11.62 -7.17
C ALA A 133 -8.72 11.67 -7.53
N HIS A 134 -9.11 12.50 -8.51
CA HIS A 134 -10.49 12.56 -8.99
C HIS A 134 -10.94 11.28 -9.73
N MET A 135 -10.01 10.56 -10.37
CA MET A 135 -10.31 9.26 -10.97
C MET A 135 -10.58 8.22 -9.87
N CYS A 136 -9.79 8.20 -8.80
CA CYS A 136 -9.98 7.31 -7.66
C CYS A 136 -11.27 7.62 -6.88
N GLU A 137 -11.63 8.91 -6.74
CA GLU A 137 -12.82 9.36 -6.02
C GLU A 137 -14.11 8.73 -6.57
N THR A 138 -14.23 8.58 -7.89
CA THR A 138 -15.43 7.97 -8.50
C THR A 138 -15.56 6.47 -8.27
N HIS A 139 -14.51 5.83 -7.74
CA HIS A 139 -14.43 4.40 -7.46
C HIS A 139 -14.35 4.09 -5.96
N TYR A 140 -14.59 5.08 -5.08
CA TYR A 140 -14.38 4.95 -3.62
C TYR A 140 -12.96 4.47 -3.26
N ILE A 141 -11.97 4.85 -4.07
CA ILE A 141 -10.56 4.59 -3.80
C ILE A 141 -9.97 5.85 -3.16
N ASP A 142 -9.42 5.69 -1.97
CA ASP A 142 -8.73 6.77 -1.28
C ASP A 142 -7.30 6.94 -1.82
N ILE A 143 -6.69 8.09 -1.54
CA ILE A 143 -5.29 8.34 -1.87
C ILE A 143 -4.44 8.54 -0.63
N ILE A 144 -3.20 8.04 -0.70
CA ILE A 144 -2.13 8.29 0.27
C ILE A 144 -0.83 8.54 -0.50
N PRO A 145 -0.40 9.80 -0.70
CA PRO A 145 0.79 10.10 -1.47
C PRO A 145 2.04 9.41 -0.90
N HIS A 146 2.79 8.74 -1.77
CA HIS A 146 4.09 8.15 -1.39
C HIS A 146 5.14 9.27 -1.33
N GLY A 147 5.79 9.45 -0.16
CA GLY A 147 6.59 10.65 0.14
C GLY A 147 8.00 10.49 0.72
N PRO A 148 8.77 9.39 0.54
CA PRO A 148 10.11 9.27 1.15
C PRO A 148 11.19 10.13 0.49
N MET A 149 10.84 10.95 -0.52
CA MET A 149 11.79 11.64 -1.40
C MET A 149 12.32 13.00 -0.86
N GLY A 150 12.23 13.23 0.46
CA GLY A 150 12.77 14.42 1.13
C GLY A 150 11.76 15.56 1.33
N PRO A 151 12.23 16.72 1.87
CA PRO A 151 11.33 17.76 2.39
C PRO A 151 10.49 18.45 1.31
N ILE A 152 11.03 18.58 0.08
CA ILE A 152 10.29 19.19 -1.04
C ILE A 152 9.15 18.28 -1.48
N SER A 153 9.42 16.97 -1.63
CA SER A 153 8.38 16.00 -1.97
C SER A 153 7.32 15.93 -0.87
N THR A 154 7.73 15.93 0.40
CA THR A 154 6.81 15.96 1.55
C THR A 154 5.89 17.18 1.52
N ALA A 155 6.43 18.38 1.26
CA ALA A 155 5.61 19.59 1.13
C ALA A 155 4.60 19.47 -0.02
N ALA A 156 5.03 18.94 -1.17
CA ALA A 156 4.13 18.70 -2.29
C ALA A 156 3.03 17.68 -1.97
N CYS A 157 3.34 16.60 -1.23
CA CYS A 157 2.37 15.62 -0.76
C CYS A 157 1.32 16.28 0.14
N ASN A 158 1.74 17.13 1.07
CA ASN A 158 0.81 17.86 1.93
C ASN A 158 -0.11 18.78 1.12
N HIS A 159 0.44 19.52 0.15
CA HIS A 159 -0.37 20.36 -0.75
C HIS A 159 -1.42 19.55 -1.52
N LEU A 160 -1.05 18.35 -1.99
CA LEU A 160 -2.00 17.44 -2.63
C LEU A 160 -3.08 16.98 -1.65
N CYS A 161 -2.72 16.57 -0.43
CA CYS A 161 -3.68 16.12 0.58
C CYS A 161 -4.71 17.21 0.95
N PHE A 162 -4.31 18.49 0.96
CA PHE A 162 -5.25 19.59 1.21
C PHE A 162 -6.12 19.94 -0.01
N ALA A 163 -5.74 19.52 -1.21
CA ALA A 163 -6.39 19.93 -2.45
C ALA A 163 -7.49 18.97 -2.93
N VAL A 164 -7.59 17.76 -2.36
CA VAL A 164 -8.48 16.70 -2.82
C VAL A 164 -9.24 16.07 -1.66
N PRO A 165 -10.49 15.60 -1.88
CA PRO A 165 -11.36 15.19 -0.78
C PRO A 165 -11.14 13.74 -0.29
N ASN A 166 -10.58 12.85 -1.11
CA ASN A 166 -10.48 11.41 -0.86
C ASN A 166 -9.13 10.99 -0.25
N VAL A 167 -8.69 11.66 0.82
CA VAL A 167 -7.44 11.32 1.51
C VAL A 167 -7.73 10.42 2.71
N ALA A 168 -7.23 9.17 2.68
CA ALA A 168 -7.46 8.19 3.76
C ALA A 168 -6.67 8.50 5.05
N MET A 169 -5.53 9.18 4.93
CA MET A 169 -4.69 9.58 6.07
C MET A 169 -4.12 10.98 5.84
N GLY A 170 -4.75 11.97 6.48
CA GLY A 170 -4.28 13.35 6.61
C GLY A 170 -4.16 13.75 8.07
#